data_AF-A0A8W8KAD8-F1
#
_entry.id   AF-A0A8W8KAD8-F1
#
_cell.length_a   1.000
_cell.length_b   1.000
_cell.length_c   1.000
_cell.angle_alpha   90.00
_cell.angle_beta   90.00
_cell.angle_gamma   90.00
#
_symmetry.space_group_name_H-M   'P 1'
#
loop_
_entity.id
_entity.type
_entity.pdbx_description
1 polymer ?
#
loop_
_entity_poly.entity_id
_entity_poly.type
_entity_poly.pdbx_seq_one_letter_code
_entity_poly.pdbx_strand_id
1 'polypeptide(L)'
;MGRNFSCEEKMMWKRIQCFAKLNGYHIYLWERQSSLSLPISLSRKYSVKTSCDVDTLTVLGNSYNTDKITNVTPKILEKMGKNLHCKHNHPLNLITRRIENYFNNNYRNNWRAPMFSKFDRISPVVTLTQNFDSLLVPSDHPSRALSESYYLNSEYMLRAHTSAHQSDLIKQGLDAFLVLGDVYRRDTVDASHYPVFHQMEGVRLFSKQELFSHLGDTSRVTFFENGSRDATKQERHTIETSLCLEENLKNTLRNLANNLFGDDVEMQWVDAYFPFTHPSWELEIKYQGEWLEVLGCGIVEQEILSSAGADSRVGWAFGLGLERLAMRLYSIPDIRLFWSEDSRFLDQFNVEDPNTKITYKPFSKQSPVINDVSFWVPDDFSENDFYDIVRNIGGDIVENVELFDNFVHPKTKRKSKAYRITYRHMERSLTKREANEIHSGIVAAGVQQLGIQER
;
A
#
# COMPACT_ATOMS: atom_id res chain seq x y z
N MET A 1 21.15 -29.33 -6.23
CA MET A 1 20.07 -30.01 -6.99
C MET A 1 19.48 -28.99 -7.95
N GLY A 2 19.71 -29.14 -9.26
CA GLY A 2 19.33 -28.14 -10.27
C GLY A 2 17.91 -28.36 -10.78
N ARG A 3 17.10 -27.29 -10.84
CA ARG A 3 15.82 -27.28 -11.57
C ARG A 3 16.09 -27.33 -13.08
N ASN A 4 15.38 -28.19 -13.80
CA ASN A 4 15.35 -28.19 -15.26
C ASN A 4 14.26 -27.22 -15.73
N PHE A 5 14.66 -26.15 -16.41
CA PHE A 5 13.76 -25.20 -17.06
C PHE A 5 13.28 -25.73 -18.42
N SER A 6 12.06 -25.36 -18.80
CA SER A 6 11.40 -25.71 -20.06
C SER A 6 12.05 -25.01 -21.25
N CYS A 7 11.71 -25.45 -22.48
CA CYS A 7 12.32 -24.92 -23.71
C CYS A 7 11.94 -23.46 -24.01
N GLU A 8 10.83 -22.96 -23.46
CA GLU A 8 10.37 -21.56 -23.61
C GLU A 8 11.10 -20.58 -22.66
N GLU A 9 11.52 -21.04 -21.49
CA GLU A 9 12.29 -20.23 -20.52
C GLU A 9 13.73 -19.95 -20.98
N LYS A 10 14.25 -20.70 -21.96
CA LYS A 10 15.59 -20.51 -22.54
C LYS A 10 15.71 -19.32 -23.49
N MET A 11 14.60 -18.70 -23.91
CA MET A 11 14.61 -17.60 -24.89
C MET A 11 14.79 -16.20 -24.29
N MET A 12 14.76 -16.01 -22.96
CA MET A 12 14.83 -14.68 -22.33
C MET A 12 16.17 -14.34 -21.66
N TRP A 13 17.21 -15.15 -21.85
CA TRP A 13 18.46 -15.01 -21.11
C TRP A 13 19.70 -15.13 -22.00
N LYS A 14 20.62 -14.15 -21.91
CA LYS A 14 21.90 -14.18 -22.63
C LYS A 14 23.05 -14.51 -21.65
N ARG A 15 23.89 -15.47 -22.02
CA ARG A 15 25.05 -15.92 -21.24
C ARG A 15 26.22 -14.95 -21.44
N ILE A 16 26.73 -14.33 -20.37
CA ILE A 16 27.94 -13.50 -20.41
C ILE A 16 29.12 -14.27 -19.77
N GLN A 17 30.32 -14.13 -20.34
CA GLN A 17 31.53 -14.92 -20.03
C GLN A 17 32.12 -14.71 -18.62
N CYS A 18 32.95 -15.69 -18.22
CA CYS A 18 33.48 -15.99 -16.88
C CYS A 18 34.30 -14.91 -16.17
N PHE A 19 34.15 -14.82 -14.84
CA PHE A 19 35.19 -14.35 -13.93
C PHE A 19 35.39 -15.33 -12.76
N ALA A 20 36.64 -15.80 -12.63
CA ALA A 20 37.27 -16.55 -11.54
C ALA A 20 36.87 -18.04 -11.31
N LYS A 21 37.91 -18.83 -10.99
CA LYS A 21 37.87 -20.27 -10.69
C LYS A 21 38.22 -20.44 -9.20
N LEU A 22 37.28 -20.92 -8.39
CA LEU A 22 37.54 -21.29 -6.99
C LEU A 22 36.95 -22.69 -6.76
N ASN A 23 37.81 -23.64 -6.37
CA ASN A 23 37.47 -25.01 -5.96
C ASN A 23 36.55 -25.81 -6.90
N GLY A 24 36.76 -25.73 -8.21
CA GLY A 24 36.23 -26.72 -9.16
C GLY A 24 34.72 -26.64 -9.47
N TYR A 25 34.01 -25.61 -9.03
CA TYR A 25 32.61 -25.36 -9.40
C TYR A 25 32.50 -24.13 -10.32
N HIS A 26 31.64 -24.22 -11.35
CA HIS A 26 31.30 -23.10 -12.22
C HIS A 26 30.10 -22.34 -11.65
N ILE A 27 30.26 -21.04 -11.36
CA ILE A 27 29.17 -20.13 -11.00
C ILE A 27 28.79 -19.33 -12.26
N TYR A 28 27.50 -19.28 -12.59
CA TYR A 28 26.96 -18.50 -13.70
C TYR A 28 26.06 -17.39 -13.16
N LEU A 29 26.34 -16.14 -13.55
CA LEU A 29 25.45 -15.00 -13.34
C LEU A 29 24.50 -14.87 -14.54
N TRP A 30 23.24 -14.55 -14.24
CA TRP A 30 22.17 -14.37 -15.23
C TRP A 30 21.69 -12.92 -15.17
N GLU A 31 21.71 -12.20 -16.29
CA GLU A 31 21.24 -10.83 -16.39
C GLU A 31 20.00 -10.78 -17.30
N ARG A 32 18.95 -10.08 -16.85
CA ARG A 32 17.69 -9.90 -17.58
C ARG A 32 17.86 -8.73 -18.56
N GLN A 33 17.65 -8.95 -19.86
CA GLN A 33 17.68 -7.85 -20.83
C GLN A 33 16.53 -6.86 -20.59
N SER A 34 16.83 -5.65 -20.14
CA SER A 34 15.97 -4.49 -20.31
C SER A 34 16.17 -3.94 -21.74
N SER A 35 15.08 -3.84 -22.50
CA SER A 35 15.11 -3.17 -23.79
C SER A 35 15.23 -1.66 -23.57
N LEU A 36 16.35 -1.09 -24.03
CA LEU A 36 16.52 0.34 -24.22
C LEU A 36 15.44 0.88 -25.17
N SER A 37 14.65 1.84 -24.71
CA SER A 37 13.87 2.75 -25.57
C SER A 37 14.34 4.18 -25.35
N LEU A 38 14.81 4.81 -26.43
CA LEU A 38 15.17 6.21 -26.53
C LEU A 38 13.96 7.13 -26.21
N PRO A 39 14.18 8.37 -25.74
CA PRO A 39 13.12 9.24 -25.25
C PRO A 39 12.34 9.82 -26.43
N ILE A 40 11.12 9.34 -26.63
CA ILE A 40 10.12 10.05 -27.43
C ILE A 40 9.23 10.80 -26.43
N SER A 41 9.45 12.10 -26.35
CA SER A 41 8.53 13.05 -25.73
C SER A 41 7.20 13.02 -26.48
N LEU A 42 6.22 12.35 -25.90
CA LEU A 42 4.81 12.51 -26.25
C LEU A 42 4.09 12.97 -24.98
N SER A 43 3.73 14.25 -24.98
CA SER A 43 2.88 14.85 -23.95
C SER A 43 1.53 14.14 -23.93
N ARG A 44 1.33 13.27 -22.94
CA ARG A 44 0.04 12.61 -22.70
C ARG A 44 -0.95 13.63 -22.12
N LYS A 45 -2.12 13.68 -22.73
CA LYS A 45 -3.26 14.52 -22.34
C LYS A 45 -4.46 13.60 -22.05
N TYR A 46 -5.05 13.80 -20.87
CA TYR A 46 -6.36 13.36 -20.36
C TYR A 46 -6.46 11.97 -19.72
N SER A 47 -6.66 11.98 -18.39
CA SER A 47 -7.31 10.96 -17.56
C SER A 47 -8.84 11.09 -17.70
N VAL A 48 -9.59 10.04 -17.35
CA VAL A 48 -11.06 9.92 -17.40
C VAL A 48 -11.76 11.26 -17.25
N LYS A 49 -12.49 11.67 -18.29
CA LYS A 49 -13.46 12.77 -18.20
C LYS A 49 -14.55 12.38 -17.19
N THR A 50 -14.36 12.72 -15.92
CA THR A 50 -15.42 13.46 -15.25
C THR A 50 -15.68 14.67 -16.14
N SER A 51 -16.92 14.87 -16.57
CA SER A 51 -17.32 16.13 -17.19
C SER A 51 -16.87 17.26 -16.26
N CYS A 52 -15.80 17.97 -16.64
CA CYS A 52 -15.33 19.18 -15.97
C CYS A 52 -16.37 20.29 -16.16
N ASP A 53 -17.48 20.17 -15.45
CA ASP A 53 -18.42 21.27 -15.22
C ASP A 53 -18.32 21.78 -13.77
N VAL A 54 -17.40 21.22 -12.98
CA VAL A 54 -17.16 21.63 -11.60
C VAL A 54 -15.78 22.27 -11.49
N ASP A 55 -15.73 23.59 -11.49
CA ASP A 55 -14.49 24.36 -11.34
C ASP A 55 -13.82 24.12 -9.96
N THR A 56 -14.59 23.69 -8.96
CA THR A 56 -14.14 23.55 -7.56
C THR A 56 -14.74 22.33 -6.84
N LEU A 57 -13.88 21.53 -6.19
CA LEU A 57 -14.27 20.45 -5.28
C LEU A 57 -14.25 20.93 -3.85
N THR A 58 -15.32 20.64 -3.09
CA THR A 58 -15.33 20.87 -1.64
C THR A 58 -15.02 19.57 -0.91
N VAL A 59 -13.89 19.52 -0.20
CA VAL A 59 -13.43 18.34 0.54
C VAL A 59 -13.14 18.74 1.99
N LEU A 60 -13.83 18.10 2.94
CA LEU A 60 -13.71 18.37 4.39
C LEU A 60 -13.85 19.87 4.75
N GLY A 61 -14.70 20.61 4.03
CA GLY A 61 -14.94 22.04 4.26
C GLY A 61 -13.97 22.99 3.56
N ASN A 62 -12.95 22.47 2.88
CA ASN A 62 -12.01 23.26 2.08
C ASN A 62 -12.35 23.16 0.58
N SER A 63 -12.08 24.23 -0.18
CA SER A 63 -12.31 24.28 -1.62
C SER A 63 -11.00 24.06 -2.39
N TYR A 64 -11.03 23.21 -3.41
CA TYR A 64 -9.91 22.86 -4.27
C TYR A 64 -10.31 23.04 -5.74
N ASN A 65 -9.57 23.85 -6.48
CA ASN A 65 -9.82 23.99 -7.92
C ASN A 65 -9.53 22.67 -8.64
N THR A 66 -10.37 22.30 -9.60
CA THR A 66 -10.11 21.13 -10.45
C THR A 66 -9.17 21.48 -11.59
N ASP A 67 -8.47 20.47 -12.11
CA ASP A 67 -7.65 20.61 -13.31
C ASP A 67 -7.58 19.31 -14.12
N LYS A 68 -6.69 19.26 -15.10
CA LYS A 68 -6.54 18.14 -16.05
C LYS A 68 -6.15 16.80 -15.40
N ILE A 69 -5.65 16.79 -14.16
CA ILE A 69 -5.24 15.55 -13.47
C ILE A 69 -6.24 15.11 -12.41
N THR A 70 -7.24 15.94 -12.07
CA THR A 70 -8.30 15.60 -11.13
C THR A 70 -8.99 14.30 -11.56
N ASN A 71 -8.98 13.30 -10.69
CA ASN A 71 -9.58 11.99 -10.96
C ASN A 71 -10.34 11.40 -9.76
N VAL A 72 -10.50 12.15 -8.67
CA VAL A 72 -11.38 11.74 -7.56
C VAL A 72 -12.83 11.61 -8.02
N THR A 73 -13.52 10.58 -7.53
CA THR A 73 -14.95 10.37 -7.80
C THR A 73 -15.78 10.72 -6.57
N PRO A 74 -17.06 11.11 -6.74
CA PRO A 74 -17.97 11.34 -5.61
C PRO A 74 -18.02 10.14 -4.64
N LYS A 75 -17.97 8.91 -5.18
CA LYS A 75 -18.02 7.70 -4.36
C LYS A 75 -16.82 7.53 -3.43
N ILE A 76 -15.63 7.98 -3.87
CA ILE A 76 -14.43 7.99 -3.04
C ILE A 76 -14.53 9.09 -1.98
N LEU A 77 -15.03 10.27 -2.34
CA LEU A 77 -15.21 11.37 -1.40
C LEU A 77 -16.22 11.02 -0.28
N GLU A 78 -17.25 10.22 -0.57
CA GLU A 78 -18.21 9.70 0.43
C GLU A 78 -17.56 8.85 1.54
N LYS A 79 -16.40 8.25 1.27
CA LYS A 79 -15.67 7.40 2.23
C LYS A 79 -14.79 8.23 3.18
N MET A 80 -14.55 9.50 2.87
CA MET A 80 -13.74 10.38 3.70
C MET A 80 -14.40 10.66 5.05
N GLY A 81 -13.58 10.78 6.10
CA GLY A 81 -14.03 11.12 7.45
C GLY A 81 -14.73 9.98 8.21
N LYS A 82 -14.89 8.80 7.60
CA LYS A 82 -15.44 7.62 8.27
C LYS A 82 -14.54 7.09 9.39
N ASN A 83 -13.21 7.26 9.24
CA ASN A 83 -12.21 6.98 10.27
C ASN A 83 -12.45 5.64 11.00
N LEU A 84 -12.54 4.54 10.25
CA LEU A 84 -12.94 3.24 10.79
C LEU A 84 -11.96 2.71 11.85
N HIS A 85 -10.68 3.09 11.76
CA HIS A 85 -9.66 2.84 12.78
C HIS A 85 -9.95 3.52 14.12
N CYS A 86 -10.75 4.59 14.12
CA CYS A 86 -11.19 5.30 15.33
C CYS A 86 -12.58 4.86 15.83
N LYS A 87 -13.33 4.07 15.07
CA LYS A 87 -14.69 3.66 15.45
C LYS A 87 -14.63 2.60 16.53
N HIS A 88 -15.23 2.87 17.69
CA HIS A 88 -15.20 1.96 18.84
C HIS A 88 -15.67 0.55 18.44
N ASN A 89 -14.91 -0.46 18.87
CA ASN A 89 -15.14 -1.89 18.61
C ASN A 89 -15.22 -2.30 17.13
N HIS A 90 -14.83 -1.42 16.21
CA HIS A 90 -14.57 -1.82 14.84
C HIS A 90 -13.32 -2.72 14.80
N PRO A 91 -13.26 -3.77 13.95
CA PRO A 91 -12.09 -4.64 13.84
C PRO A 91 -10.76 -3.89 13.65
N LEU A 92 -10.77 -2.83 12.84
CA LEU A 92 -9.60 -1.98 12.61
C LEU A 92 -9.22 -1.16 13.85
N ASN A 93 -10.19 -0.75 14.68
CA ASN A 93 -9.94 -0.11 15.96
C ASN A 93 -9.35 -1.10 16.98
N LEU A 94 -9.84 -2.34 17.01
CA LEU A 94 -9.30 -3.36 17.91
C LEU A 94 -7.83 -3.64 17.62
N ILE A 95 -7.46 -3.90 16.36
CA ILE A 95 -6.06 -4.16 16.00
C ILE A 95 -5.18 -2.93 16.25
N THR A 96 -5.69 -1.73 15.94
CA THR A 96 -5.03 -0.46 16.27
C THR A 96 -4.70 -0.37 17.75
N ARG A 97 -5.69 -0.62 18.64
CA ARG A 97 -5.50 -0.61 20.10
C ARG A 97 -4.48 -1.65 20.55
N ARG A 98 -4.43 -2.85 19.94
CA ARG A 98 -3.42 -3.86 20.26
C ARG A 98 -2.01 -3.38 19.94
N ILE A 99 -1.80 -2.82 18.75
CA ILE A 99 -0.49 -2.31 18.34
C ILE A 99 -0.09 -1.11 19.21
N GLU A 100 -1.00 -0.18 19.47
CA GLU A 100 -0.78 0.94 20.40
C GLU A 100 -0.38 0.45 21.80
N ASN A 101 -1.11 -0.52 22.35
CA ASN A 101 -0.80 -1.11 23.65
C ASN A 101 0.58 -1.77 23.66
N TYR A 102 0.96 -2.47 22.59
CA TYR A 102 2.29 -3.04 22.44
C TYR A 102 3.38 -1.94 22.54
N PHE A 103 3.25 -0.86 21.78
CA PHE A 103 4.23 0.23 21.83
C PHE A 103 4.25 0.93 23.19
N ASN A 104 3.09 1.23 23.78
CA ASN A 104 2.99 1.89 25.08
C ASN A 104 3.59 1.06 26.23
N ASN A 105 3.49 -0.26 26.14
CA ASN A 105 4.00 -1.16 27.17
C ASN A 105 5.50 -1.44 27.04
N ASN A 106 6.01 -1.56 25.80
CA ASN A 106 7.40 -1.96 25.56
C ASN A 106 8.35 -0.78 25.31
N TYR A 107 7.84 0.39 24.90
CA TYR A 107 8.65 1.56 24.56
C TYR A 107 8.22 2.74 25.42
N ARG A 108 8.95 2.94 26.52
CA ARG A 108 8.72 4.01 27.49
C ARG A 108 9.94 4.90 27.59
N ASN A 109 9.69 6.20 27.82
CA ASN A 109 10.75 7.15 28.10
C ASN A 109 11.27 7.00 29.55
N ASN A 110 12.26 7.82 29.91
CA ASN A 110 12.89 7.80 31.24
C ASN A 110 11.89 8.05 32.40
N TRP A 111 10.75 8.67 32.12
CA TRP A 111 9.67 8.92 33.10
C TRP A 111 8.60 7.82 33.10
N ARG A 112 8.86 6.69 32.44
CA ARG A 112 7.92 5.56 32.26
C ARG A 112 6.64 5.91 31.49
N ALA A 113 6.59 7.08 30.85
CA ALA A 113 5.49 7.45 29.97
C ALA A 113 5.70 6.83 28.57
N PRO A 114 4.61 6.59 27.81
CA PRO A 114 4.72 6.11 26.44
C PRO A 114 5.67 6.97 25.60
N MET A 115 6.56 6.31 24.84
CA MET A 115 7.54 6.98 24.00
C MET A 115 6.93 7.48 22.68
N PHE A 116 6.02 6.70 22.08
CA PHE A 116 5.47 6.99 20.76
C PHE A 116 4.25 7.90 20.88
N SER A 117 4.34 9.09 20.28
CA SER A 117 3.18 9.97 20.10
C SER A 117 2.27 9.45 19.02
N LYS A 118 0.95 9.43 19.25
CA LYS A 118 -0.03 8.93 18.29
C LYS A 118 -0.70 10.07 17.51
N PHE A 119 -0.83 9.88 16.21
CA PHE A 119 -1.60 10.74 15.31
C PHE A 119 -2.59 9.91 14.48
N ASP A 120 -3.87 9.95 14.80
CA ASP A 120 -4.92 9.13 14.16
C ASP A 120 -6.01 9.96 13.43
N ARG A 121 -5.84 11.28 13.38
CA ARG A 121 -6.84 12.24 12.83
C ARG A 121 -6.23 13.30 11.91
N ILE A 122 -5.07 13.01 11.32
CA ILE A 122 -4.49 13.90 10.30
C ILE A 122 -5.36 13.81 9.03
N SER A 123 -5.66 14.96 8.42
CA SER A 123 -6.40 15.02 7.15
C SER A 123 -5.74 14.12 6.09
N PRO A 124 -6.52 13.32 5.35
CA PRO A 124 -6.00 12.52 4.24
C PRO A 124 -5.64 13.36 3.01
N VAL A 125 -6.06 14.63 2.94
CA VAL A 125 -5.66 15.54 1.87
C VAL A 125 -4.24 16.05 2.13
N VAL A 126 -3.34 15.75 1.20
CA VAL A 126 -1.92 16.10 1.27
C VAL A 126 -1.45 16.74 -0.03
N THR A 127 -0.36 17.48 0.03
CA THR A 127 0.32 17.97 -1.18
C THR A 127 1.07 16.84 -1.88
N LEU A 128 1.37 17.00 -3.17
CA LEU A 128 2.23 16.05 -3.89
C LEU A 128 3.64 15.97 -3.27
N THR A 129 4.12 17.08 -2.69
CA THR A 129 5.39 17.13 -1.97
C THR A 129 5.36 16.27 -0.71
N GLN A 130 4.29 16.33 0.08
CA GLN A 130 4.13 15.47 1.25
C GLN A 130 4.09 13.99 0.85
N ASN A 131 3.29 13.62 -0.15
CA ASN A 131 3.13 12.22 -0.52
C ASN A 131 4.33 11.63 -1.27
N PHE A 132 5.12 12.44 -1.99
CA PHE A 132 6.17 11.92 -2.87
C PHE A 132 7.53 12.61 -2.69
N ASP A 133 7.62 13.92 -2.90
CA ASP A 133 8.92 14.61 -3.00
C ASP A 133 9.69 14.56 -1.67
N SER A 134 9.01 14.75 -0.54
CA SER A 134 9.61 14.68 0.81
C SER A 134 10.10 13.28 1.19
N LEU A 135 9.71 12.27 0.41
CA LEU A 135 10.11 10.87 0.54
C LEU A 135 11.06 10.43 -0.58
N LEU A 136 11.66 11.40 -1.29
CA LEU A 136 12.63 11.16 -2.37
C LEU A 136 12.09 10.31 -3.53
N VAL A 137 10.77 10.20 -3.66
CA VAL A 137 10.16 9.45 -4.77
C VAL A 137 10.46 10.19 -6.08
N PRO A 138 11.06 9.56 -7.10
CA PRO A 138 11.35 10.25 -8.36
C PRO A 138 10.11 10.78 -9.08
N SER A 139 10.25 11.84 -9.89
CA SER A 139 9.14 12.47 -10.61
C SER A 139 8.53 11.58 -11.70
N ASP A 140 9.30 10.64 -12.23
CA ASP A 140 8.90 9.62 -13.21
C ASP A 140 8.52 8.28 -12.57
N HIS A 141 8.49 8.21 -11.23
CA HIS A 141 8.18 6.98 -10.51
C HIS A 141 6.74 6.51 -10.80
N PRO A 142 6.51 5.21 -11.05
CA PRO A 142 5.18 4.67 -11.39
C PRO A 142 4.09 5.00 -10.37
N SER A 143 4.43 5.11 -9.07
CA SER A 143 3.46 5.45 -8.03
C SER A 143 2.82 6.84 -8.18
N ARG A 144 3.42 7.73 -8.99
CA ARG A 144 2.87 9.05 -9.33
C ARG A 144 1.93 9.02 -10.53
N ALA A 145 1.73 7.86 -11.16
CA ALA A 145 0.85 7.77 -12.31
C ALA A 145 -0.61 8.01 -11.90
N LEU A 146 -1.36 8.69 -12.78
CA LEU A 146 -2.79 8.96 -12.57
C LEU A 146 -3.60 7.69 -12.42
N SER A 147 -3.11 6.55 -12.92
CA SER A 147 -3.75 5.24 -12.77
C SER A 147 -3.66 4.69 -11.35
N GLU A 148 -2.74 5.15 -10.50
CA GLU A 148 -2.45 4.53 -9.20
C GLU A 148 -3.02 5.31 -8.00
N SER A 149 -3.19 6.63 -8.17
CA SER A 149 -3.51 7.55 -7.06
C SER A 149 -4.68 8.48 -7.37
N TYR A 150 -5.34 8.96 -6.32
CA TYR A 150 -6.46 9.89 -6.41
C TYR A 150 -6.01 11.35 -6.19
N TYR A 151 -6.02 12.13 -7.27
CA TYR A 151 -5.64 13.54 -7.32
C TYR A 151 -6.86 14.44 -7.22
N LEU A 152 -6.78 15.45 -6.35
CA LEU A 152 -7.73 16.57 -6.34
C LEU A 152 -7.39 17.56 -7.44
N ASN A 153 -6.10 17.83 -7.63
CA ASN A 153 -5.51 18.65 -8.70
C ASN A 153 -3.99 18.45 -8.73
N SER A 154 -3.27 19.27 -9.49
CA SER A 154 -1.82 19.26 -9.64
C SER A 154 -1.00 19.61 -8.39
N GLU A 155 -1.66 20.04 -7.30
CA GLU A 155 -1.01 20.36 -6.03
C GLU A 155 -1.41 19.39 -4.91
N TYR A 156 -2.67 18.93 -4.88
CA TYR A 156 -3.24 18.13 -3.81
C TYR A 156 -3.75 16.76 -4.27
N MET A 157 -3.61 15.78 -3.40
CA MET A 157 -4.12 14.43 -3.58
C MET A 157 -4.68 13.86 -2.26
N LEU A 158 -5.39 12.75 -2.36
CA LEU A 158 -5.65 11.89 -1.21
C LEU A 158 -4.42 11.01 -0.98
N ARG A 159 -3.86 11.01 0.24
CA ARG A 159 -2.61 10.30 0.56
C ARG A 159 -2.69 8.83 0.15
N ALA A 160 -1.65 8.35 -0.54
CA ALA A 160 -1.55 6.94 -0.96
C ALA A 160 -0.93 6.05 0.14
N HIS A 161 -0.30 6.66 1.14
CA HIS A 161 0.29 5.98 2.29
C HIS A 161 0.46 6.94 3.48
N THR A 162 0.51 6.40 4.71
CA THR A 162 0.74 7.19 5.94
C THR A 162 2.13 7.79 6.02
N SER A 163 3.11 7.28 5.25
CA SER A 163 4.46 7.84 5.16
C SER A 163 4.49 9.29 4.68
N ALA A 164 3.42 9.78 4.03
CA ALA A 164 3.27 11.17 3.60
C ALA A 164 3.39 12.21 4.73
N HIS A 165 3.30 11.76 5.99
CA HIS A 165 3.40 12.59 7.18
C HIS A 165 4.76 12.48 7.90
N GLN A 166 5.69 11.63 7.44
CA GLN A 166 6.98 11.41 8.11
C GLN A 166 7.80 12.72 8.21
N SER A 167 8.07 13.36 7.08
CA SER A 167 8.91 14.56 7.03
C SER A 167 8.37 15.69 7.90
N ASP A 168 7.05 15.92 7.87
CA ASP A 168 6.41 17.00 8.64
C ASP A 168 6.47 16.75 10.15
N LEU A 169 6.28 15.51 10.59
CA LEU A 169 6.34 15.14 12.01
C LEU A 169 7.77 15.14 12.54
N ILE A 170 8.75 14.70 11.74
CA ILE A 170 10.18 14.80 12.09
C ILE A 170 10.60 16.27 12.18
N LYS A 171 10.15 17.12 11.25
CA LYS A 171 10.42 18.57 11.25
C LYS A 171 9.83 19.29 12.46
N GLN A 172 8.77 18.75 13.06
CA GLN A 172 8.22 19.22 14.34
C GLN A 172 9.04 18.76 15.57
N GLY A 173 10.14 18.02 15.36
CA GLY A 173 11.05 17.58 16.40
C GLY A 173 10.66 16.25 17.06
N LEU A 174 9.80 15.44 16.43
CA LEU A 174 9.38 14.16 16.98
C LEU A 174 10.38 13.05 16.65
N ASP A 175 10.92 12.42 17.70
CA ASP A 175 11.83 11.28 17.58
C ASP A 175 11.11 9.92 17.60
N ALA A 176 9.83 9.84 17.98
CA ALA A 176 9.05 8.59 18.00
C ALA A 176 7.56 8.87 17.83
N PHE A 177 6.95 8.31 16.79
CA PHE A 177 5.53 8.52 16.54
C PHE A 177 4.88 7.38 15.76
N LEU A 178 3.58 7.22 15.96
CA LEU A 178 2.70 6.36 15.19
C LEU A 178 1.70 7.24 14.42
N VAL A 179 1.54 7.00 13.13
CA VAL A 179 0.53 7.68 12.29
C VAL A 179 -0.49 6.66 11.84
N LEU A 180 -1.77 6.91 12.06
CA LEU A 180 -2.85 6.04 11.62
C LEU A 180 -3.82 6.81 10.75
N GLY A 181 -4.26 6.19 9.68
CA GLY A 181 -5.23 6.82 8.81
C GLY A 181 -5.68 5.95 7.66
N ASP A 182 -6.81 6.36 7.11
CA ASP A 182 -7.29 5.99 5.79
C ASP A 182 -6.33 6.51 4.71
N VAL A 183 -6.01 5.65 3.75
CA VAL A 183 -5.18 5.90 2.57
C VAL A 183 -5.93 5.46 1.32
N TYR A 184 -5.60 6.07 0.19
CA TYR A 184 -6.42 6.05 -1.01
C TYR A 184 -5.59 5.61 -2.21
N ARG A 185 -5.99 4.52 -2.85
CA ARG A 185 -5.31 3.99 -4.05
C ARG A 185 -6.31 3.53 -5.08
N ARG A 186 -5.96 3.74 -6.35
CA ARG A 186 -6.71 3.19 -7.48
C ARG A 186 -6.18 1.79 -7.74
N ASP A 187 -7.03 0.79 -7.57
CA ASP A 187 -6.63 -0.60 -7.65
C ASP A 187 -7.75 -1.47 -8.22
N THR A 188 -7.41 -2.73 -8.46
CA THR A 188 -8.29 -3.82 -8.86
C THR A 188 -9.48 -4.00 -7.91
N VAL A 189 -10.52 -4.67 -8.42
CA VAL A 189 -11.74 -4.98 -7.66
C VAL A 189 -11.75 -6.45 -7.35
N ASP A 190 -11.32 -6.80 -6.13
CA ASP A 190 -11.41 -8.17 -5.59
C ASP A 190 -11.61 -8.15 -4.06
N ALA A 191 -11.57 -9.32 -3.43
CA ALA A 191 -11.80 -9.48 -1.99
C ALA A 191 -10.67 -8.95 -1.10
N SER A 192 -9.49 -8.64 -1.66
CA SER A 192 -8.32 -8.11 -0.96
C SER A 192 -8.01 -6.65 -1.26
N HIS A 193 -8.55 -6.10 -2.34
CA HIS A 193 -8.32 -4.72 -2.77
C HIS A 193 -9.57 -3.85 -2.61
N TYR A 194 -9.39 -2.70 -1.99
CA TYR A 194 -10.42 -1.68 -1.81
C TYR A 194 -9.79 -0.29 -1.97
N PRO A 195 -10.47 0.66 -2.62
CA PRO A 195 -9.86 1.95 -2.96
C PRO A 195 -9.54 2.83 -1.74
N VAL A 196 -10.10 2.48 -0.58
CA VAL A 196 -9.82 3.11 0.71
C VAL A 196 -9.50 2.03 1.74
N PHE A 197 -8.28 2.01 2.25
CA PHE A 197 -7.87 1.09 3.29
C PHE A 197 -7.07 1.88 4.34
N HIS A 198 -6.63 1.24 5.42
CA HIS A 198 -6.01 1.93 6.54
C HIS A 198 -4.59 1.42 6.77
N GLN A 199 -3.70 2.36 7.07
CA GLN A 199 -2.33 2.06 7.45
C GLN A 199 -2.02 2.55 8.85
N MET A 200 -1.01 1.93 9.45
CA MET A 200 -0.28 2.49 10.56
C MET A 200 1.20 2.62 10.19
N GLU A 201 1.72 3.84 10.28
CA GLU A 201 3.14 4.16 10.23
C GLU A 201 3.73 4.10 11.63
N GLY A 202 4.96 3.63 11.77
CA GLY A 202 5.78 3.90 12.93
C GLY A 202 7.16 4.39 12.53
N VAL A 203 7.62 5.46 13.18
CA VAL A 203 8.96 6.03 12.99
C VAL A 203 9.66 6.11 14.33
N ARG A 204 10.94 5.71 14.36
CA ARG A 204 11.80 5.90 15.51
C ARG A 204 13.18 6.40 15.12
N LEU A 205 13.54 7.55 15.67
CA LEU A 205 14.86 8.17 15.56
C LEU A 205 15.67 7.97 16.84
N PHE A 206 16.98 7.89 16.70
CA PHE A 206 17.92 7.60 17.77
C PHE A 206 19.01 8.67 17.84
N SER A 207 19.33 9.09 19.06
CA SER A 207 20.64 9.68 19.37
C SER A 207 21.71 8.59 19.41
N LYS A 208 22.97 9.01 19.33
CA LYS A 208 24.13 8.14 19.44
C LYS A 208 24.13 7.33 20.73
N GLN A 209 23.76 7.95 21.84
CA GLN A 209 23.69 7.31 23.15
C GLN A 209 22.59 6.25 23.21
N GLU A 210 21.45 6.49 22.56
CA GLU A 210 20.34 5.53 22.53
C GLU A 210 20.68 4.30 21.69
N LEU A 211 21.14 4.48 20.45
CA LEU A 211 21.41 3.37 19.53
C LEU A 211 22.54 2.46 20.03
N PHE A 212 23.61 3.05 20.54
CA PHE A 212 24.81 2.34 20.99
C PHE A 212 24.88 2.12 22.50
N SER A 213 23.73 2.22 23.20
CA SER A 213 23.65 2.08 24.65
C SER A 213 24.27 0.77 25.19
N HIS A 214 24.25 -0.30 24.40
CA HIS A 214 24.80 -1.61 24.76
C HIS A 214 26.35 -1.67 24.75
N LEU A 215 27.04 -0.72 24.11
CA LEU A 215 28.50 -0.75 23.97
C LEU A 215 29.25 -0.19 25.19
N GLY A 216 28.56 0.47 26.13
CA GLY A 216 29.15 1.10 27.32
C GLY A 216 29.94 2.37 27.02
N ASP A 217 30.92 2.31 26.11
CA ASP A 217 31.69 3.45 25.60
C ASP A 217 31.33 3.75 24.13
N THR A 218 30.64 4.88 23.93
CA THR A 218 30.21 5.33 22.58
C THR A 218 31.23 6.23 21.89
N SER A 219 32.40 6.49 22.50
CA SER A 219 33.40 7.40 21.93
C SER A 219 33.98 6.91 20.59
N ARG A 220 34.03 5.60 20.39
CA ARG A 220 34.67 4.94 19.24
C ARG A 220 33.76 4.69 18.05
N VAL A 221 32.45 4.79 18.23
CA VAL A 221 31.46 4.59 17.16
C VAL A 221 31.00 5.93 16.62
N THR A 222 30.59 5.99 15.36
CA THR A 222 29.95 7.16 14.76
C THR A 222 28.76 6.71 13.94
N PHE A 223 27.78 7.60 13.76
CA PHE A 223 26.69 7.35 12.81
C PHE A 223 27.16 7.42 11.36
N PHE A 224 28.06 8.37 11.11
CA PHE A 224 28.35 8.82 9.78
C PHE A 224 29.78 8.56 9.36
N GLU A 225 29.93 8.26 8.08
CA GLU A 225 31.18 8.15 7.34
C GLU A 225 31.01 8.76 5.94
N ASN A 226 32.11 8.90 5.20
CA ASN A 226 32.06 9.23 3.78
C ASN A 226 32.38 7.96 2.98
N GLY A 227 31.36 7.12 2.78
CA GLY A 227 31.48 5.82 2.14
C GLY A 227 30.73 5.72 0.82
N SER A 228 30.46 4.49 0.40
CA SER A 228 29.59 4.18 -0.74
C SER A 228 28.31 3.50 -0.26
N ARG A 229 27.24 3.65 -1.04
CA ARG A 229 26.01 2.87 -0.88
C ARG A 229 26.25 1.44 -1.39
N ASP A 230 25.76 0.46 -0.64
CA ASP A 230 25.72 -0.94 -1.02
C ASP A 230 24.43 -1.59 -0.53
N ALA A 231 24.27 -2.92 -0.67
CA ALA A 231 23.04 -3.62 -0.27
C ALA A 231 22.74 -3.55 1.24
N THR A 232 23.71 -3.20 2.07
CA THR A 232 23.63 -3.25 3.55
C THR A 232 23.51 -1.88 4.19
N LYS A 233 23.91 -0.79 3.51
CA LYS A 233 23.93 0.55 4.09
C LYS A 233 23.84 1.68 3.06
N GLN A 234 23.45 2.86 3.55
CA GLN A 234 23.51 4.13 2.83
C GLN A 234 24.96 4.64 2.77
N GLU A 235 25.26 5.50 1.81
CA GLU A 235 26.59 6.07 1.58
C GLU A 235 27.13 6.89 2.77
N ARG A 236 26.23 7.49 3.57
CA ARG A 236 26.60 8.27 4.75
C ARG A 236 26.60 7.48 6.05
N HIS A 237 26.03 6.28 6.09
CA HIS A 237 25.96 5.49 7.33
C HIS A 237 27.17 4.57 7.46
N THR A 238 27.70 4.49 8.68
CA THR A 238 28.64 3.42 9.06
C THR A 238 27.90 2.08 9.07
N ILE A 239 28.63 0.98 8.85
CA ILE A 239 28.03 -0.36 8.89
C ILE A 239 27.48 -0.68 10.28
N GLU A 240 28.13 -0.22 11.35
CA GLU A 240 27.68 -0.40 12.73
C GLU A 240 26.30 0.24 12.96
N THR A 241 26.08 1.41 12.36
CA THR A 241 24.79 2.12 12.44
C THR A 241 23.69 1.34 11.75
N SER A 242 23.94 0.88 10.52
CA SER A 242 22.95 0.11 9.76
C SER A 242 22.61 -1.19 10.45
N LEU A 243 23.61 -1.93 10.96
CA LEU A 243 23.38 -3.18 11.69
C LEU A 243 22.58 -2.97 12.99
N CYS A 244 22.90 -1.94 13.77
CA CYS A 244 22.16 -1.65 15.01
C CYS A 244 20.71 -1.24 14.74
N LEU A 245 20.47 -0.43 13.70
CA LEU A 245 19.12 -0.04 13.31
C LEU A 245 18.31 -1.20 12.76
N GLU A 246 18.92 -2.03 11.90
CA GLU A 246 18.31 -3.24 11.36
C GLU A 246 17.89 -4.19 12.49
N GLU A 247 18.81 -4.49 13.41
CA GLU A 247 18.52 -5.37 14.54
C GLU A 247 17.39 -4.82 15.40
N ASN A 248 17.43 -3.52 15.73
CA ASN A 248 16.40 -2.88 16.53
C ASN A 248 15.03 -2.91 15.85
N LEU A 249 14.97 -2.57 14.55
CA LEU A 249 13.76 -2.59 13.74
C LEU A 249 13.18 -4.01 13.64
N LYS A 250 14.00 -4.98 13.21
CA LYS A 250 13.54 -6.36 13.01
C LYS A 250 13.10 -7.00 14.32
N ASN A 251 13.80 -6.74 15.43
CA ASN A 251 13.36 -7.22 16.76
C ASN A 251 12.04 -6.58 17.18
N THR A 252 11.88 -5.27 16.98
CA THR A 252 10.63 -4.55 17.28
C THR A 252 9.44 -5.15 16.54
N LEU A 253 9.60 -5.42 15.25
CA LEU A 253 8.53 -5.91 14.38
C LEU A 253 8.25 -7.41 14.56
N ARG A 254 9.27 -8.24 14.80
CA ARG A 254 9.07 -9.65 15.18
C ARG A 254 8.26 -9.75 16.47
N ASN A 255 8.63 -8.97 17.49
CA ASN A 255 7.93 -8.98 18.78
C ASN A 255 6.49 -8.45 18.65
N LEU A 256 6.26 -7.45 17.80
CA LEU A 256 4.91 -6.99 17.47
C LEU A 256 4.10 -8.10 16.79
N ALA A 257 4.67 -8.77 15.79
CA ALA A 257 3.99 -9.86 15.09
C ALA A 257 3.67 -11.04 16.04
N ASN A 258 4.60 -11.44 16.92
CA ASN A 258 4.35 -12.43 17.97
C ASN A 258 3.21 -11.97 18.91
N ASN A 259 3.21 -10.70 19.31
CA ASN A 259 2.15 -10.16 20.17
C ASN A 259 0.76 -10.19 19.50
N LEU A 260 0.71 -10.02 18.17
CA LEU A 260 -0.54 -10.03 17.41
C LEU A 260 -1.03 -11.46 17.10
N PHE A 261 -0.14 -12.31 16.60
CA PHE A 261 -0.48 -13.62 16.02
C PHE A 261 -0.18 -14.82 16.91
N GLY A 262 0.63 -14.66 17.96
CA GLY A 262 1.15 -15.74 18.80
C GLY A 262 2.61 -16.06 18.49
N ASP A 263 3.28 -16.75 19.42
CA ASP A 263 4.71 -17.08 19.34
C ASP A 263 5.03 -18.17 18.29
N ASP A 264 4.01 -18.84 17.76
CA ASP A 264 4.08 -19.91 16.78
C ASP A 264 3.96 -19.42 15.32
N VAL A 265 3.81 -18.11 15.10
CA VAL A 265 3.73 -17.54 13.75
C VAL A 265 5.08 -17.67 13.03
N GLU A 266 5.07 -18.30 11.86
CA GLU A 266 6.25 -18.35 10.99
C GLU A 266 6.41 -17.00 10.26
N MET A 267 7.62 -16.46 10.27
CA MET A 267 7.96 -15.16 9.68
C MET A 267 9.17 -15.26 8.76
N GLN A 268 9.20 -14.45 7.70
CA GLN A 268 10.40 -14.25 6.89
C GLN A 268 10.58 -12.78 6.50
N TRP A 269 11.84 -12.40 6.29
CA TRP A 269 12.21 -11.07 5.81
C TRP A 269 12.56 -11.18 4.32
N VAL A 270 11.94 -10.33 3.51
CA VAL A 270 12.20 -10.23 2.07
C VAL A 270 12.86 -8.88 1.81
N ASP A 271 14.00 -8.87 1.11
CA ASP A 271 14.64 -7.62 0.71
C ASP A 271 13.73 -6.87 -0.26
N ALA A 272 13.52 -5.58 0.01
CA ALA A 272 12.63 -4.72 -0.74
C ALA A 272 13.35 -3.44 -1.18
N TYR A 273 12.62 -2.55 -1.86
CA TYR A 273 13.11 -1.22 -2.20
C TYR A 273 12.00 -0.19 -1.99
N PHE A 274 12.30 0.84 -1.20
CA PHE A 274 11.46 2.03 -1.09
C PHE A 274 12.33 3.28 -1.25
N PRO A 275 11.92 4.31 -2.01
CA PRO A 275 12.74 5.51 -2.20
C PRO A 275 13.14 6.25 -0.92
N PHE A 276 12.41 6.04 0.18
CA PHE A 276 12.58 6.72 1.46
C PHE A 276 13.24 5.87 2.54
N THR A 277 13.65 4.64 2.23
CA THR A 277 14.44 3.82 3.16
C THR A 277 15.52 3.03 2.44
N HIS A 278 16.65 2.81 3.09
CA HIS A 278 17.66 1.89 2.61
C HIS A 278 18.61 1.46 3.75
N PRO A 279 18.94 0.17 3.89
CA PRO A 279 18.23 -0.98 3.30
C PRO A 279 16.76 -1.06 3.72
N SER A 280 15.99 -1.84 2.94
CA SER A 280 14.55 -2.00 3.09
C SER A 280 14.15 -3.47 3.12
N TRP A 281 13.10 -3.77 3.87
CA TRP A 281 12.55 -5.11 3.97
C TRP A 281 11.03 -5.11 4.04
N GLU A 282 10.45 -6.18 3.54
CA GLU A 282 9.09 -6.59 3.85
C GLU A 282 9.12 -7.71 4.88
N LEU A 283 8.19 -7.68 5.83
CA LEU A 283 7.93 -8.81 6.72
C LEU A 283 6.76 -9.59 6.16
N GLU A 284 6.97 -10.88 5.91
CA GLU A 284 5.91 -11.80 5.55
C GLU A 284 5.62 -12.76 6.70
N ILE A 285 4.34 -13.10 6.89
CA ILE A 285 3.91 -14.16 7.79
C ILE A 285 3.31 -15.31 7.00
N LYS A 286 3.50 -16.53 7.48
CA LYS A 286 2.88 -17.70 6.85
C LYS A 286 1.46 -17.88 7.35
N TYR A 287 0.52 -17.96 6.41
CA TYR A 287 -0.89 -18.17 6.72
C TYR A 287 -1.52 -19.07 5.68
N GLN A 288 -2.16 -20.16 6.14
CA GLN A 288 -2.79 -21.17 5.27
C GLN A 288 -1.84 -21.77 4.21
N GLY A 289 -0.54 -21.88 4.55
CA GLY A 289 0.47 -22.46 3.67
C GLY A 289 1.15 -21.46 2.72
N GLU A 290 0.66 -20.23 2.63
CA GLU A 290 1.20 -19.17 1.78
C GLU A 290 1.91 -18.09 2.60
N TRP A 291 2.94 -17.48 2.01
CA TRP A 291 3.62 -16.31 2.58
C TRP A 291 2.89 -15.04 2.17
N LEU A 292 2.65 -14.17 3.13
CA LEU A 292 1.91 -12.93 2.91
C LEU A 292 2.62 -11.77 3.58
N GLU A 293 3.03 -10.80 2.77
CA GLU A 293 3.53 -9.50 3.19
C GLU A 293 2.54 -8.79 4.11
N VAL A 294 2.96 -8.39 5.30
CA VAL A 294 2.12 -7.68 6.28
C VAL A 294 2.54 -6.23 6.51
N LEU A 295 3.79 -5.89 6.19
CA LEU A 295 4.34 -4.54 6.30
C LEU A 295 5.59 -4.39 5.45
N GLY A 296 5.87 -3.14 5.05
CA GLY A 296 7.16 -2.70 4.56
C GLY A 296 7.88 -1.87 5.63
N CYS A 297 9.21 -1.93 5.66
CA CYS A 297 10.03 -1.20 6.61
C CYS A 297 11.45 -0.98 6.11
N GLY A 298 12.21 -0.16 6.81
CA GLY A 298 13.63 0.03 6.52
C GLY A 298 14.28 1.13 7.34
N ILE A 299 15.55 1.37 7.07
CA ILE A 299 16.32 2.47 7.66
C ILE A 299 16.00 3.73 6.86
N VAL A 300 15.52 4.79 7.52
CA VAL A 300 15.10 6.04 6.85
C VAL A 300 16.29 6.65 6.10
N GLU A 301 16.06 7.10 4.87
CA GLU A 301 17.07 7.81 4.09
C GLU A 301 17.57 9.05 4.83
N GLN A 302 18.89 9.18 4.99
CA GLN A 302 19.48 10.25 5.78
C GLN A 302 19.16 11.63 5.21
N GLU A 303 18.96 11.74 3.89
CA GLU A 303 18.55 12.97 3.23
C GLU A 303 17.18 13.48 3.71
N ILE A 304 16.24 12.58 4.04
CA ILE A 304 14.94 12.95 4.61
C ILE A 304 15.14 13.54 6.00
N LEU A 305 15.95 12.88 6.84
CA LEU A 305 16.24 13.35 8.20
C LEU A 305 16.95 14.71 8.17
N SER A 306 17.95 14.88 7.31
CA SER A 306 18.65 16.14 7.10
C SER A 306 17.71 17.26 6.62
N SER A 307 16.85 16.97 5.64
CA SER A 307 15.89 17.96 5.12
C SER A 307 14.84 18.39 6.16
N ALA A 308 14.53 17.52 7.12
CA ALA A 308 13.66 17.81 8.24
C ALA A 308 14.38 18.47 9.44
N GLY A 309 15.69 18.69 9.37
CA GLY A 309 16.49 19.30 10.45
C GLY A 309 16.93 18.33 11.56
N ALA A 310 16.87 17.02 11.30
CA ALA A 310 17.27 15.95 12.20
C ALA A 310 18.64 15.33 11.82
N ASP A 311 19.58 16.14 11.33
CA ASP A 311 20.90 15.70 10.82
C ASP A 311 21.73 14.88 11.81
N SER A 312 21.53 15.10 13.12
CA SER A 312 22.25 14.39 14.19
C SER A 312 21.63 13.04 14.57
N ARG A 313 20.53 12.66 13.90
CA ARG A 313 19.76 11.45 14.17
C ARG A 313 19.86 10.48 13.01
N VAL A 314 19.61 9.22 13.35
CA VAL A 314 19.38 8.11 12.43
C VAL A 314 18.14 7.36 12.90
N GLY A 315 17.47 6.63 12.03
CA GLY A 315 16.23 5.98 12.43
C GLY A 315 15.70 4.97 11.45
N TRP A 316 14.67 4.27 11.89
CA TRP A 316 13.92 3.33 11.07
C TRP A 316 12.45 3.75 10.98
N ALA A 317 11.78 3.25 9.95
CA ALA A 317 10.35 3.40 9.76
C ALA A 317 9.72 2.07 9.32
N PHE A 318 8.43 1.90 9.59
CA PHE A 318 7.59 0.84 9.03
C PHE A 318 6.21 1.38 8.68
N GLY A 319 5.56 0.73 7.72
CA GLY A 319 4.16 0.95 7.37
C GLY A 319 3.44 -0.40 7.25
N LEU A 320 2.36 -0.58 8.02
CA LEU A 320 1.56 -1.81 8.02
C LEU A 320 0.15 -1.56 7.49
N GLY A 321 -0.42 -2.55 6.80
CA GLY A 321 -1.80 -2.52 6.32
C GLY A 321 -2.76 -3.12 7.34
N LEU A 322 -3.67 -2.32 7.90
CA LEU A 322 -4.55 -2.75 9.00
C LEU A 322 -5.58 -3.80 8.54
N GLU A 323 -6.18 -3.64 7.36
CA GLU A 323 -7.11 -4.60 6.79
C GLU A 323 -6.44 -5.93 6.55
N ARG A 324 -5.23 -5.93 5.95
CA ARG A 324 -4.50 -7.15 5.66
C ARG A 324 -4.22 -7.92 6.94
N LEU A 325 -3.74 -7.25 7.98
CA LEU A 325 -3.54 -7.88 9.30
C LEU A 325 -4.86 -8.38 9.91
N ALA A 326 -5.90 -7.55 9.92
CA ALA A 326 -7.19 -7.88 10.52
C ALA A 326 -7.90 -9.05 9.80
N MET A 327 -7.79 -9.12 8.47
CA MET A 327 -8.32 -10.24 7.68
C MET A 327 -7.71 -11.57 8.09
N ARG A 328 -6.41 -11.60 8.40
CA ARG A 328 -5.72 -12.81 8.87
C ARG A 328 -6.04 -13.10 10.33
N LEU A 329 -5.89 -12.10 11.18
CA LEU A 329 -6.07 -12.23 12.61
C LEU A 329 -7.48 -12.70 12.97
N TYR A 330 -8.49 -12.19 12.26
CA TYR A 330 -9.90 -12.47 12.52
C TYR A 330 -10.52 -13.42 11.50
N SER A 331 -9.77 -13.93 10.51
CA SER A 331 -10.30 -14.77 9.42
C SER A 331 -11.43 -14.10 8.62
N ILE A 332 -11.33 -12.79 8.37
CA ILE A 332 -12.30 -12.03 7.57
C ILE A 332 -11.96 -12.27 6.08
N PRO A 333 -12.89 -12.82 5.28
CA PRO A 333 -12.59 -13.30 3.93
C PRO A 333 -12.62 -12.21 2.85
N ASP A 334 -13.15 -11.03 3.15
CA ASP A 334 -13.42 -9.99 2.17
C ASP A 334 -13.32 -8.60 2.81
N ILE A 335 -12.48 -7.74 2.22
CA ILE A 335 -12.20 -6.38 2.70
C ILE A 335 -13.45 -5.49 2.76
N ARG A 336 -14.47 -5.75 1.93
CA ARG A 336 -15.73 -4.98 1.93
C ARG A 336 -16.48 -5.10 3.26
N LEU A 337 -16.24 -6.16 4.04
CA LEU A 337 -16.88 -6.34 5.35
C LEU A 337 -16.52 -5.22 6.34
N PHE A 338 -15.31 -4.66 6.27
CA PHE A 338 -14.93 -3.52 7.13
C PHE A 338 -15.80 -2.27 6.86
N TRP A 339 -16.43 -2.20 5.69
CA TRP A 339 -17.28 -1.07 5.30
C TRP A 339 -18.78 -1.37 5.49
N SER A 340 -19.15 -2.55 5.96
CA SER A 340 -20.54 -2.94 6.22
C SER A 340 -21.05 -2.33 7.53
N GLU A 341 -22.33 -1.95 7.53
CA GLU A 341 -23.06 -1.50 8.73
C GLU A 341 -23.91 -2.64 9.35
N ASP A 342 -23.78 -3.86 8.84
CA ASP A 342 -24.50 -5.04 9.30
C ASP A 342 -24.09 -5.44 10.73
N SER A 343 -25.07 -5.48 11.63
CA SER A 343 -24.85 -5.88 13.01
C SER A 343 -24.35 -7.33 13.13
N ARG A 344 -24.71 -8.23 12.20
CA ARG A 344 -24.20 -9.61 12.17
C ARG A 344 -22.69 -9.67 11.99
N PHE A 345 -22.07 -8.65 11.40
CA PHE A 345 -20.62 -8.50 11.33
C PHE A 345 -20.09 -7.74 12.56
N LEU A 346 -20.60 -6.53 12.80
CA LEU A 346 -20.05 -5.62 13.82
C LEU A 346 -20.17 -6.16 15.25
N ASP A 347 -21.28 -6.82 15.59
CA ASP A 347 -21.52 -7.34 16.94
C ASP A 347 -20.53 -8.45 17.33
N GLN A 348 -19.90 -9.13 16.36
CA GLN A 348 -18.86 -10.14 16.62
C GLN A 348 -17.57 -9.56 17.19
N PHE A 349 -17.37 -8.24 17.05
CA PHE A 349 -16.18 -7.51 17.50
C PHE A 349 -16.47 -6.60 18.70
N ASN A 350 -17.69 -6.64 19.24
CA ASN A 350 -18.07 -5.88 20.42
C ASN A 350 -17.47 -6.50 21.69
N VAL A 351 -16.18 -6.22 21.93
CA VAL A 351 -15.40 -6.74 23.07
C VAL A 351 -14.73 -5.60 23.84
N GLU A 352 -14.59 -5.75 25.15
CA GLU A 352 -13.91 -4.73 25.97
C GLU A 352 -12.38 -4.82 25.82
N ASP A 353 -11.82 -6.04 25.92
CA ASP A 353 -10.40 -6.31 25.76
C ASP A 353 -10.05 -6.50 24.27
N PRO A 354 -9.21 -5.61 23.68
CA PRO A 354 -8.79 -5.76 22.30
C PRO A 354 -7.95 -7.02 22.04
N ASN A 355 -7.42 -7.69 23.06
CA ASN A 355 -6.68 -8.95 22.92
C ASN A 355 -7.57 -10.19 22.91
N THR A 356 -8.90 -10.02 23.01
CA THR A 356 -9.85 -11.13 22.90
C THR A 356 -9.61 -11.88 21.58
N LYS A 357 -9.42 -13.20 21.64
CA LYS A 357 -9.29 -14.03 20.44
C LYS A 357 -10.63 -14.10 19.73
N ILE A 358 -10.72 -13.47 18.57
CA ILE A 358 -11.93 -13.42 17.75
C ILE A 358 -11.66 -14.18 16.45
N THR A 359 -12.58 -15.07 16.09
CA THR A 359 -12.63 -15.67 14.75
C THR A 359 -13.97 -15.31 14.16
N TYR A 360 -13.95 -14.55 13.06
CA TYR A 360 -15.15 -14.16 12.34
C TYR A 360 -15.92 -15.42 11.92
N LYS A 361 -17.22 -15.42 12.19
CA LYS A 361 -18.16 -16.44 11.76
C LYS A 361 -18.92 -15.91 10.55
N PRO A 362 -18.66 -16.44 9.34
CA PRO A 362 -19.40 -16.05 8.15
C PRO A 362 -20.89 -16.31 8.33
N PHE A 363 -21.70 -15.33 7.96
CA PHE A 363 -23.13 -15.56 7.75
C PHE A 363 -23.38 -16.01 6.30
N SER A 364 -24.57 -16.59 6.05
CA SER A 364 -24.89 -17.25 4.77
C SER A 364 -24.57 -16.37 3.56
N LYS A 365 -23.60 -16.79 2.73
CA LYS A 365 -23.29 -16.13 1.47
C LYS A 365 -24.43 -16.33 0.48
N GLN A 366 -24.91 -15.24 -0.11
CA GLN A 366 -25.94 -15.29 -1.14
C GLN A 366 -25.32 -15.67 -2.50
N SER A 367 -26.12 -16.27 -3.37
CA SER A 367 -25.65 -16.67 -4.70
C SER A 367 -25.24 -15.43 -5.51
N PRO A 368 -24.07 -15.43 -6.16
CA PRO A 368 -23.65 -14.32 -7.00
C PRO A 368 -24.47 -14.28 -8.30
N VAL A 369 -24.57 -13.09 -8.89
CA VAL A 369 -24.91 -12.92 -10.31
C VAL A 369 -23.64 -12.59 -11.05
N ILE A 370 -23.36 -13.28 -12.15
CA ILE A 370 -22.13 -13.11 -12.94
C ILE A 370 -22.54 -12.66 -14.33
N ASN A 371 -22.00 -11.52 -14.76
CA ASN A 371 -22.16 -11.01 -16.12
C ASN A 371 -20.79 -10.71 -16.71
N ASP A 372 -20.59 -11.13 -17.96
CA ASP A 372 -19.39 -10.83 -18.73
C ASP A 372 -19.67 -9.62 -19.64
N VAL A 373 -18.67 -8.75 -19.81
CA VAL A 373 -18.72 -7.62 -20.71
C VAL A 373 -17.47 -7.64 -21.59
N SER A 374 -17.63 -7.41 -22.89
CA SER A 374 -16.50 -7.26 -23.81
C SER A 374 -16.63 -6.01 -24.65
N PHE A 375 -15.52 -5.32 -24.85
CA PHE A 375 -15.49 -4.10 -25.62
C PHE A 375 -14.14 -3.89 -26.29
N TRP A 376 -14.15 -3.11 -27.36
CA TRP A 376 -12.96 -2.53 -27.94
C TRP A 376 -12.54 -1.31 -27.12
N VAL A 377 -11.25 -1.22 -26.83
CA VAL A 377 -10.67 -0.13 -26.02
C VAL A 377 -9.89 0.85 -26.89
N PRO A 378 -9.85 2.14 -26.52
CA PRO A 378 -8.91 3.09 -27.11
C PRO A 378 -7.46 2.78 -26.70
N ASP A 379 -6.49 3.39 -27.38
CA ASP A 379 -5.06 3.10 -27.18
C ASP A 379 -4.52 3.54 -25.82
N ASP A 380 -5.15 4.53 -25.19
CA ASP A 380 -4.82 5.13 -23.90
C ASP A 380 -5.66 4.57 -22.74
N PHE A 381 -6.45 3.52 -22.98
CA PHE A 381 -7.28 2.89 -21.95
C PHE A 381 -6.45 2.40 -20.74
N SER A 382 -6.89 2.81 -19.54
CA SER A 382 -6.39 2.32 -18.25
C SER A 382 -7.44 1.40 -17.62
N GLU A 383 -7.01 0.27 -17.04
CA GLU A 383 -7.91 -0.67 -16.38
C GLU A 383 -8.52 -0.07 -15.11
N ASN A 384 -7.73 0.70 -14.36
CA ASN A 384 -8.18 1.37 -13.13
C ASN A 384 -9.26 2.42 -13.40
N ASP A 385 -9.29 2.99 -14.61
CA ASP A 385 -10.38 3.87 -15.05
C ASP A 385 -11.71 3.11 -15.18
N PHE A 386 -11.66 1.88 -15.71
CA PHE A 386 -12.83 1.02 -15.77
C PHE A 386 -13.22 0.51 -14.38
N TYR A 387 -12.26 0.13 -13.53
CA TYR A 387 -12.53 -0.27 -12.16
C TYR A 387 -13.18 0.85 -11.35
N ASP A 388 -12.78 2.12 -11.55
CA ASP A 388 -13.44 3.27 -10.91
C ASP A 388 -14.88 3.44 -11.39
N ILE A 389 -15.18 3.26 -12.68
CA ILE A 389 -16.57 3.28 -13.18
C ILE A 389 -17.38 2.18 -12.50
N VAL A 390 -16.82 0.96 -12.44
CA VAL A 390 -17.47 -0.17 -11.78
C VAL A 390 -17.73 0.11 -10.31
N ARG A 391 -16.78 0.69 -9.57
CA ARG A 391 -16.93 1.08 -8.16
C ARG A 391 -17.94 2.23 -7.99
N ASN A 392 -17.92 3.22 -8.87
CA ASN A 392 -18.80 4.38 -8.78
C ASN A 392 -20.27 4.01 -9.02
N ILE A 393 -20.55 3.06 -9.91
CA ILE A 393 -21.91 2.64 -10.27
C ILE A 393 -22.37 1.44 -9.44
N GLY A 394 -21.54 0.42 -9.33
CA GLY A 394 -21.88 -0.83 -8.64
C GLY A 394 -21.61 -0.81 -7.13
N GLY A 395 -20.73 0.07 -6.66
CA GLY A 395 -20.38 0.19 -5.24
C GLY A 395 -19.95 -1.14 -4.62
N ASP A 396 -20.43 -1.39 -3.40
CA ASP A 396 -20.09 -2.57 -2.61
C ASP A 396 -20.81 -3.86 -3.06
N ILE A 397 -21.73 -3.76 -4.04
CA ILE A 397 -22.41 -4.91 -4.66
C ILE A 397 -21.45 -5.66 -5.59
N VAL A 398 -20.46 -4.98 -6.16
CA VAL A 398 -19.45 -5.64 -7.00
C VAL A 398 -18.42 -6.29 -6.11
N GLU A 399 -18.34 -7.62 -6.20
CA GLU A 399 -17.38 -8.43 -5.45
C GLU A 399 -16.05 -8.56 -6.17
N ASN A 400 -16.09 -8.77 -7.48
CA ASN A 400 -14.90 -9.06 -8.25
C ASN A 400 -15.05 -8.55 -9.69
N VAL A 401 -13.97 -8.04 -10.27
CA VAL A 401 -13.84 -7.72 -11.69
C VAL A 401 -12.58 -8.39 -12.21
N GLU A 402 -12.75 -9.40 -13.07
CA GLU A 402 -11.65 -10.21 -13.60
C GLU A 402 -11.49 -9.97 -15.10
N LEU A 403 -10.32 -9.51 -15.53
CA LEU A 403 -9.94 -9.52 -16.95
C LEU A 403 -9.58 -10.95 -17.36
N PHE A 404 -10.41 -11.60 -18.17
CA PHE A 404 -10.20 -12.99 -18.58
C PHE A 404 -9.86 -13.17 -20.06
N ASP A 405 -10.05 -12.13 -20.90
CA ASP A 405 -9.63 -12.13 -22.30
C ASP A 405 -9.05 -10.78 -22.72
N ASN A 406 -7.96 -10.83 -23.49
CA ASN A 406 -7.31 -9.67 -24.09
C ASN A 406 -6.84 -10.01 -25.50
N PHE A 407 -7.50 -9.40 -26.49
CA PHE A 407 -7.36 -9.78 -27.89
C PHE A 407 -7.00 -8.58 -28.77
N VAL A 408 -6.08 -8.77 -29.72
CA VAL A 408 -5.76 -7.76 -30.74
C VAL A 408 -6.24 -8.23 -32.10
N HIS A 409 -7.16 -7.49 -32.71
CA HIS A 409 -7.71 -7.86 -34.00
C HIS A 409 -6.63 -7.76 -35.11
N PRO A 410 -6.38 -8.81 -35.89
CA PRO A 410 -5.21 -8.88 -36.76
C PRO A 410 -5.19 -7.83 -37.88
N LYS A 411 -6.37 -7.47 -38.42
CA LYS A 411 -6.52 -6.49 -39.51
C LYS A 411 -6.62 -5.05 -39.02
N THR A 412 -7.59 -4.75 -38.16
CA THR A 412 -7.85 -3.40 -37.65
C THR A 412 -6.87 -2.95 -36.56
N LYS A 413 -6.07 -3.88 -35.99
CA LYS A 413 -5.18 -3.66 -34.84
C LYS A 413 -5.87 -3.15 -33.57
N ARG A 414 -7.21 -3.14 -33.55
CA ARG A 414 -7.99 -2.76 -32.37
C ARG A 414 -7.78 -3.77 -31.25
N LYS A 415 -7.68 -3.28 -30.03
CA LYS A 415 -7.58 -4.09 -28.81
C LYS A 415 -8.98 -4.29 -28.23
N SER A 416 -9.31 -5.52 -27.85
CA SER A 416 -10.53 -5.89 -27.15
C SER A 416 -10.15 -6.46 -25.80
N LYS A 417 -10.91 -6.09 -24.76
CA LYS A 417 -10.81 -6.68 -23.43
C LYS A 417 -12.18 -7.27 -23.06
N ALA A 418 -12.17 -8.40 -22.37
CA ALA A 418 -13.37 -8.99 -21.78
C ALA A 418 -13.19 -9.16 -20.27
N TYR A 419 -14.17 -8.65 -19.53
CA TYR A 419 -14.20 -8.67 -18.08
C TYR A 419 -15.37 -9.49 -17.59
N ARG A 420 -15.15 -10.25 -16.52
CA ARG A 420 -16.18 -10.93 -15.75
C ARG A 420 -16.45 -10.12 -14.50
N ILE A 421 -17.69 -9.65 -14.34
CA ILE A 421 -18.11 -8.90 -13.16
C ILE A 421 -18.99 -9.80 -12.30
N THR A 422 -18.55 -10.03 -11.06
CA THR A 422 -19.28 -10.79 -10.06
C THR A 422 -20.02 -9.83 -9.13
N TYR A 423 -21.34 -9.90 -9.16
CA TYR A 423 -22.22 -9.12 -8.29
C TYR A 423 -22.68 -9.97 -7.12
N ARG A 424 -22.34 -9.54 -5.91
CA ARG A 424 -22.83 -10.12 -4.66
C ARG A 424 -22.90 -9.04 -3.59
N HIS A 425 -24.11 -8.76 -3.14
CA HIS A 425 -24.35 -7.93 -1.97
C HIS A 425 -24.03 -8.74 -0.71
N MET A 426 -23.35 -8.15 0.27
CA MET A 426 -22.95 -8.87 1.49
C MET A 426 -24.16 -9.25 2.35
N GLU A 427 -25.13 -8.35 2.46
CA GLU A 427 -26.18 -8.46 3.48
C GLU A 427 -27.51 -9.08 3.00
N ARG A 428 -27.79 -9.08 1.68
CA ARG A 428 -29.06 -9.53 1.09
C ARG A 428 -28.87 -10.25 -0.24
N SER A 429 -29.89 -11.00 -0.67
CA SER A 429 -29.91 -11.56 -2.01
C SER A 429 -30.06 -10.46 -3.07
N LEU A 430 -29.26 -10.56 -4.12
CA LEU A 430 -29.34 -9.67 -5.28
C LEU A 430 -30.23 -10.32 -6.35
N THR A 431 -31.20 -9.59 -6.88
CA THR A 431 -31.99 -10.09 -7.99
C THR A 431 -31.22 -9.97 -9.31
N LYS A 432 -31.48 -10.86 -10.27
CA LYS A 432 -30.90 -10.74 -11.62
C LYS A 432 -31.23 -9.41 -12.28
N ARG A 433 -32.44 -8.88 -12.01
CA ARG A 433 -32.89 -7.59 -12.55
C ARG A 433 -32.01 -6.44 -12.04
N GLU A 434 -31.84 -6.33 -10.73
CA GLU A 434 -30.98 -5.29 -10.13
C GLU A 434 -29.54 -5.39 -10.65
N ALA A 435 -28.97 -6.60 -10.70
CA ALA A 435 -27.62 -6.81 -11.22
C ALA A 435 -27.49 -6.36 -12.69
N ASN A 436 -28.49 -6.64 -13.52
CA ASN A 436 -28.49 -6.27 -14.94
C ASN A 436 -28.69 -4.76 -15.16
N GLU A 437 -29.46 -4.09 -14.31
CA GLU A 437 -29.62 -2.63 -14.33
C GLU A 437 -28.28 -1.95 -14.00
N ILE A 438 -27.58 -2.41 -12.96
CA ILE A 438 -26.23 -1.95 -12.61
C ILE A 438 -25.24 -2.24 -13.75
N HIS A 439 -25.25 -3.46 -14.28
CA HIS A 439 -24.36 -3.87 -15.37
C HIS A 439 -24.54 -2.98 -16.60
N SER A 440 -25.78 -2.74 -17.02
CA SER A 440 -26.09 -1.83 -18.13
C SER A 440 -25.57 -0.41 -17.87
N GLY A 441 -25.70 0.06 -16.63
CA GLY A 441 -25.15 1.36 -16.21
C GLY A 441 -23.63 1.43 -16.34
N ILE A 442 -22.92 0.38 -15.93
CA ILE A 442 -21.45 0.28 -16.07
C ILE A 442 -21.04 0.35 -17.54
N VAL A 443 -21.69 -0.42 -18.41
CA VAL A 443 -21.36 -0.44 -19.84
C VAL A 443 -21.65 0.92 -20.47
N ALA A 444 -22.83 1.50 -20.21
CA ALA A 444 -23.20 2.81 -20.74
C ALA A 444 -22.22 3.92 -20.31
N ALA A 445 -21.81 3.92 -19.03
CA ALA A 445 -20.82 4.87 -18.54
C ALA A 445 -19.43 4.64 -19.14
N GLY A 446 -19.03 3.38 -19.33
CA GLY A 446 -17.78 3.05 -20.03
C GLY A 446 -17.77 3.59 -21.46
N VAL A 447 -18.88 3.46 -22.20
CA VAL A 447 -19.02 4.01 -23.56
C VAL A 447 -18.92 5.55 -23.54
N GLN A 448 -19.63 6.19 -22.61
CA GLN A 448 -19.69 7.65 -22.52
C GLN A 448 -18.38 8.29 -22.04
N GLN A 449 -17.72 7.70 -21.04
CA GLN A 449 -16.60 8.31 -20.31
C GLN A 449 -15.23 7.80 -20.77
N LEU A 450 -15.13 6.53 -21.17
CA LEU A 450 -13.88 5.91 -21.61
C LEU A 450 -13.82 5.68 -23.13
N GLY A 451 -14.90 5.98 -23.85
CA GLY A 451 -14.95 5.80 -25.31
C GLY A 451 -14.81 4.35 -25.76
N ILE A 452 -15.13 3.38 -24.88
CA ILE A 452 -15.16 1.97 -25.26
C ILE A 452 -16.29 1.73 -26.27
N GLN A 453 -16.13 0.71 -27.10
CA GLN A 453 -17.16 0.31 -28.06
C GLN A 453 -17.53 -1.14 -27.81
N GLU A 454 -18.80 -1.41 -27.55
CA GLU A 454 -19.31 -2.77 -27.34
C GLU A 454 -18.91 -3.71 -28.49
N ARG A 455 -18.60 -4.95 -28.15
CA ARG A 455 -18.16 -6.00 -29.08
C ARG A 455 -19.17 -7.14 -29.13
#